data_AF-A0A3N1TSB6-F1
#
_entry.id   AF-A0A3N1TSB6-F1
#
_cell.length_a   1.000
_cell.length_b   1.000
_cell.length_c   1.000
_cell.angle_alpha   90.00
_cell.angle_beta   90.00
_cell.angle_gamma   90.00
#
_symmetry.space_group_name_H-M   'P 1'
#
loop_
_entity.id
_entity.type
_entity.pdbx_description
1 polymer ?
#
loop_
_entity_poly.entity_id
_entity_poly.type
_entity_poly.pdbx_seq_one_letter_code
_entity_poly.pdbx_strand_id
1 'polypeptide(L)'
;MIPPPPEPTLPEELLLLAPDPRRGRPYCRSRFLEYAMAGAALAELSLQGWITEERGRALAALVSAADQSRFVAADRTRRGGG
;
A
#
# COMPACT_ATOMS: atom_id res chain seq x y z
N MET A 1 9.26 27.35 2.64
CA MET A 1 8.18 26.81 1.80
C MET A 1 7.97 25.37 2.24
N ILE A 2 6.80 25.02 2.78
CA ILE A 2 6.53 23.64 3.22
C ILE A 2 6.13 22.85 1.98
N PRO A 3 6.78 21.71 1.66
CA PRO A 3 6.37 20.89 0.52
C PRO A 3 4.93 20.38 0.76
N PRO A 4 4.12 20.23 -0.31
CA PRO A 4 2.79 19.69 -0.16
C PRO A 4 2.87 18.29 0.46
N PRO A 5 1.92 17.93 1.34
CA PRO A 5 1.89 16.58 1.89
C PRO A 5 1.75 15.57 0.75
N PRO A 6 2.35 14.36 0.89
CA PRO A 6 2.17 13.30 -0.09
C PRO A 6 0.68 12.96 -0.24
N GLU A 7 0.28 12.61 -1.46
CA GLU A 7 -1.06 12.08 -1.68
C GLU A 7 -1.20 10.75 -0.91
N PRO A 8 -2.33 10.53 -0.23
CA PRO A 8 -2.55 9.30 0.51
C PRO A 8 -2.58 8.11 -0.45
N THR A 9 -2.00 7.00 -0.02
CA THR A 9 -2.12 5.72 -0.74
C THR A 9 -3.55 5.19 -0.63
N LEU A 10 -3.98 4.31 -1.53
CA LEU A 10 -5.31 3.70 -1.48
C LEU A 10 -5.65 3.05 -0.11
N PRO A 11 -4.73 2.34 0.57
CA PRO A 11 -4.97 1.85 1.94
C PRO A 11 -5.20 2.97 2.96
N GLU A 12 -4.48 4.08 2.84
CA GLU A 12 -4.62 5.23 3.74
C GLU A 12 -5.94 5.96 3.49
N GLU A 13 -6.35 6.16 2.23
CA GLU A 13 -7.67 6.68 1.89
C GLU A 13 -8.78 5.80 2.47
N LEU A 14 -8.67 4.48 2.33
CA LEU A 14 -9.63 3.54 2.91
C LEU A 14 -9.71 3.66 4.44
N LEU A 15 -8.56 3.80 5.12
CA LEU A 15 -8.53 4.00 6.58
C LEU A 15 -9.17 5.33 7.00
N LEU A 16 -8.97 6.39 6.22
CA LEU A 16 -9.59 7.69 6.48
C LEU A 16 -11.13 7.64 6.30
N LEU A 17 -11.61 6.79 5.38
CA LEU A 17 -13.04 6.59 5.12
C LEU A 17 -13.70 5.55 6.05
N ALA A 18 -12.91 4.68 6.69
CA ALA A 18 -13.42 3.60 7.52
C ALA A 18 -14.21 4.05 8.77
N PRO A 19 -13.81 5.08 9.55
CA PRO A 19 -14.51 5.48 10.76
C PRO A 19 -15.76 6.33 10.49
N ASP A 20 -16.80 6.10 11.28
CA ASP A 20 -17.93 7.03 11.43
C ASP A 20 -17.40 8.35 12.04
N PRO A 21 -17.51 9.49 11.34
CA PRO A 21 -16.95 10.77 11.80
C PRO A 21 -17.61 11.30 13.06
N ARG A 22 -18.81 10.80 13.42
CA ARG A 22 -19.54 11.20 14.63
C ARG A 22 -19.23 10.29 15.81
N ARG A 23 -18.91 9.01 15.56
CA ARG A 23 -18.76 7.98 16.61
C ARG A 23 -17.32 7.50 16.79
N GLY A 24 -16.43 7.76 15.84
CA GLY A 24 -15.04 7.30 15.81
C GLY A 24 -14.89 5.77 15.65
N ARG A 25 -15.98 5.04 15.37
CA ARG A 25 -15.96 3.59 15.19
C ARG A 25 -16.06 3.23 13.71
N PRO A 26 -15.39 2.17 13.25
CA PRO A 26 -15.50 1.73 11.86
C PRO A 26 -16.94 1.42 11.43
N TYR A 27 -17.32 1.78 10.20
CA TYR A 27 -18.62 1.44 9.60
C TYR A 27 -18.82 -0.08 9.45
N CYS A 28 -17.73 -0.82 9.31
CA CYS A 28 -17.74 -2.26 9.08
C CYS A 28 -17.06 -3.04 10.22
N ARG A 29 -17.35 -4.35 10.30
CA ARG A 29 -16.65 -5.25 11.23
C ARG A 29 -15.17 -5.33 10.86
N SER A 30 -14.27 -5.45 11.84
CA SER A 30 -12.81 -5.46 11.65
C SER A 30 -12.34 -6.40 10.54
N ARG A 31 -12.87 -7.63 10.50
CA ARG A 31 -12.54 -8.61 9.43
C ARG A 31 -12.79 -8.10 8.00
N PHE A 32 -13.82 -7.27 7.78
CA PHE A 32 -14.10 -6.75 6.44
C PHE A 32 -13.14 -5.62 6.09
N LEU A 33 -12.74 -4.82 7.09
CA LEU A 33 -11.70 -3.81 6.93
C LEU A 33 -10.35 -4.47 6.63
N GLU A 34 -10.00 -5.58 7.29
CA GLU A 34 -8.78 -6.34 7.03
C GLU A 34 -8.69 -6.80 5.56
N TYR A 35 -9.76 -7.39 5.03
CA TYR A 35 -9.80 -7.79 3.60
C TYR A 35 -9.79 -6.58 2.66
N ALA A 36 -10.49 -5.51 2.99
CA ALA A 36 -10.48 -4.28 2.19
C ALA A 36 -9.09 -3.64 2.17
N MET A 37 -8.37 -3.63 3.30
CA MET A 37 -6.98 -3.18 3.41
C MET A 37 -6.04 -4.01 2.55
N ALA A 38 -6.17 -5.35 2.60
CA ALA A 38 -5.36 -6.23 1.77
C ALA A 38 -5.62 -5.97 0.27
N GLY A 39 -6.88 -5.80 -0.13
CA GLY A 39 -7.25 -5.46 -1.51
C GLY A 39 -6.72 -4.09 -1.96
N ALA A 40 -6.83 -3.06 -1.10
CA ALA A 40 -6.32 -1.73 -1.38
C ALA A 40 -4.79 -1.73 -1.54
N ALA A 41 -4.08 -2.52 -0.72
CA ALA A 41 -2.62 -2.66 -0.84
C ALA A 41 -2.23 -3.33 -2.16
N LEU A 42 -2.93 -4.39 -2.58
CA LEU A 42 -2.69 -5.02 -3.88
C LEU A 42 -3.01 -4.05 -5.03
N ALA A 43 -4.11 -3.29 -4.95
CA ALA A 43 -4.45 -2.30 -5.96
C ALA A 43 -3.37 -1.21 -6.08
N GLU A 44 -2.88 -0.68 -4.96
CA GLU A 44 -1.79 0.30 -4.91
C GLU A 44 -0.52 -0.24 -5.57
N LEU A 45 -0.11 -1.45 -5.20
CA LEU A 45 1.06 -2.13 -5.79
C LEU A 45 0.89 -2.36 -7.30
N SER A 46 -0.33 -2.62 -7.75
CA SER A 46 -0.63 -2.78 -9.18
C SER A 46 -0.58 -1.44 -9.92
N LEU A 47 -1.09 -0.36 -9.32
CA LEU A 47 -1.01 1.00 -9.88
C LEU A 47 0.45 1.48 -10.00
N GLN A 48 1.30 1.10 -9.05
CA GLN A 48 2.73 1.38 -9.08
C GLN A 48 3.51 0.45 -10.04
N GLY A 49 2.85 -0.54 -10.64
CA GLY A 49 3.44 -1.49 -11.58
C GLY A 49 4.35 -2.53 -10.92
N TRP A 50 4.27 -2.73 -9.61
CA TRP A 50 5.10 -3.69 -8.88
C TRP A 50 4.53 -5.10 -8.93
N ILE A 51 3.23 -5.23 -9.13
CA ILE A 51 2.55 -6.52 -9.29
C ILE A 51 1.66 -6.51 -10.52
N THR A 52 1.43 -7.70 -11.07
CA THR A 52 0.39 -7.99 -12.05
C THR A 52 -0.59 -8.99 -11.47
N GLU A 53 -1.82 -9.00 -11.98
CA GLU A 53 -2.82 -9.99 -11.64
C GLU A 53 -2.84 -11.10 -12.70
N GLU A 54 -2.81 -12.36 -12.27
CA GLU A 54 -3.02 -13.53 -13.11
C GLU A 54 -3.97 -14.51 -12.42
N ARG A 55 -5.19 -14.68 -12.97
CA ARG A 55 -6.20 -15.65 -12.52
C ARG A 55 -6.56 -15.53 -11.03
N GLY A 56 -6.70 -14.30 -10.55
CA GLY A 56 -7.00 -13.95 -9.16
C GLY A 56 -5.78 -14.01 -8.23
N ARG A 57 -4.56 -14.14 -8.78
CA ARG A 57 -3.31 -14.17 -8.00
C ARG A 57 -2.47 -12.96 -8.31
N ALA A 58 -1.99 -12.28 -7.27
CA ALA A 58 -0.97 -11.26 -7.41
C ALA A 58 0.39 -11.93 -7.66
N LEU A 59 1.05 -11.53 -8.74
CA LEU A 59 2.41 -11.94 -9.08
C LEU A 59 3.29 -10.70 -9.06
N ALA A 60 4.48 -10.81 -8.46
CA ALA A 60 5.47 -9.75 -8.57
C ALA A 60 5.83 -9.56 -10.05
N ALA A 61 5.74 -8.32 -10.54
CA ALA A 61 6.21 -8.00 -11.86
C ALA A 61 7.73 -8.23 -11.88
N LEU A 62 8.23 -9.02 -12.84
CA LEU A 62 9.68 -9.12 -13.06
C LEU A 62 10.17 -7.73 -13.50
N VAL A 63 10.83 -7.03 -12.58
CA VAL A 63 11.36 -5.69 -12.82
C VAL A 63 12.55 -5.82 -13.78
N SER A 64 12.51 -5.10 -14.91
CA SER A 64 13.67 -4.96 -15.79
C SER A 64 14.86 -4.44 -14.99
N ALA A 65 16.08 -4.91 -15.26
CA ALA A 65 17.27 -4.49 -14.52
C ALA A 65 17.48 -2.96 -14.49
N ALA A 66 16.91 -2.24 -15.47
CA ALA A 66 16.93 -0.78 -15.52
C ALA A 66 16.03 -0.08 -14.47
N ASP A 67 14.98 -0.74 -13.98
CA ASP A 67 13.98 -0.16 -13.07
C ASP A 67 14.28 -0.41 -11.57
N GLN A 68 15.37 -1.14 -11.27
CA GLN A 68 15.77 -1.50 -9.89
C GLN A 68 16.07 -0.30 -8.99
N SER A 69 16.36 0.87 -9.59
CA SER A 69 16.70 2.11 -8.90
C SER A 69 15.62 2.61 -7.93
N ARG A 70 14.35 2.23 -8.14
CA ARG A 70 13.22 2.61 -7.28
C ARG A 70 13.03 1.71 -6.07
N PHE A 71 13.60 0.50 -6.09
CA PHE A 71 13.39 -0.52 -5.05
C PHE A 71 14.38 -0.42 -3.88
N VAL A 72 15.57 0.15 -4.11
CA VAL A 72 16.69 0.13 -3.14
C VAL A 72 16.54 1.15 -1.99
N ALA A 73 15.58 2.08 -2.08
CA ALA A 73 15.41 3.11 -1.04
C ALA A 73 14.79 2.58 0.27
N ALA A 74 14.13 1.41 0.26
CA ALA A 74 13.38 0.91 1.43
C ALA A 74 14.16 -0.07 2.34
N ASP A 75 15.30 -0.62 1.90
CA ASP A 75 15.96 -1.75 2.59
C ASP A 75 17.29 -1.39 3.31
N ARG A 76 17.70 -0.11 3.33
CA ARG A 76 19.01 0.29 3.90
C ARG A 76 19.09 0.42 5.42
N THR A 77 18.04 0.18 6.19
CA THR A 77 18.04 0.37 7.66
C THR A 77 18.00 -0.90 8.49
N ARG A 78 18.35 -2.08 7.94
CA ARG A 78 18.40 -3.32 8.74
C ARG A 78 19.62 -4.22 8.53
N ARG A 79 20.80 -3.65 8.29
CA ARG A 79 22.09 -4.34 8.55
C ARG A 79 23.12 -3.35 9.09
N GLY A 80 23.13 -3.20 10.41
CA GLY A 80 24.14 -2.47 11.15
C GLY A 80 23.87 -2.55 12.64
N GLY A 81 24.33 -3.60 13.31
CA GLY A 81 24.32 -3.70 14.76
C GLY A 81 24.31 -5.14 15.27
N GLY A 82 25.48 -5.62 15.71
CA GLY A 82 25.64 -6.87 16.46
C GLY A 82 26.78 -7.72 15.92
#